data_AF-A0A1V5LWH5-F1
#
_entry.id   AF-A0A1V5LWH5-F1
#
_cell.length_a   1.000
_cell.length_b   1.000
_cell.length_c   1.000
_cell.angle_alpha   90.00
_cell.angle_beta   90.00
_cell.angle_gamma   90.00
#
_symmetry.space_group_name_H-M   'P 1'
#
loop_
_entity.id
_entity.type
_entity.pdbx_description
1 polymer ?
#
loop_
_entity_poly.entity_id
_entity_poly.type
_entity_poly.pdbx_seq_one_letter_code
_entity_poly.pdbx_strand_id
1 'polypeptide(L)' 'MLAHDIQIGYHPDGFRIDKTATPMNRYTRWTILDDGCWARPRPVCFRALPEDGWVDATHFDWSEREEVM' A
#
# COMPACT_ATOMS: atom_id res chain seq x y z
N MET A 1 6.26 -3.71 -13.08
CA MET A 1 7.16 -4.35 -12.08
C MET A 1 6.37 -5.39 -11.31
N LEU A 2 7.01 -6.45 -10.78
CA LEU A 2 6.30 -7.50 -10.05
C LEU A 2 6.20 -7.20 -8.55
N ALA A 3 5.11 -7.63 -7.91
CA ALA A 3 4.87 -7.40 -6.48
C ALA A 3 5.98 -7.95 -5.57
N HIS A 4 6.59 -9.07 -5.94
CA HIS A 4 7.63 -9.69 -5.11
C HIS A 4 8.94 -8.90 -5.08
N ASP A 5 9.23 -8.16 -6.15
CA ASP A 5 10.44 -7.34 -6.30
C ASP A 5 10.34 -5.98 -5.59
N ILE A 6 9.12 -5.49 -5.36
CA ILE A 6 8.85 -4.20 -4.72
C ILE A 6 9.27 -4.24 -3.25
N GLN A 7 10.11 -3.30 -2.82
CA GLN A 7 10.34 -3.03 -1.39
C GLN A 7 9.32 -2.02 -0.86
N ILE A 8 9.18 -0.89 -1.54
CA ILE A 8 8.20 0.15 -1.27
C ILE A 8 7.60 0.55 -2.62
N GLY A 9 6.28 0.55 -2.74
CA GLY A 9 5.63 0.85 -4.01
C GLY A 9 4.12 0.78 -3.94
N TYR A 10 3.47 1.25 -5.00
CA TYR A 10 2.02 1.30 -5.10
C TYR A 10 1.54 0.78 -6.45
N HIS A 11 0.28 0.33 -6.46
CA HIS A 11 -0.44 -0.09 -7.64
C HIS A 11 -1.65 0.83 -7.84
N PRO A 12 -1.93 1.33 -9.07
CA PRO A 12 -3.02 2.27 -9.33
C PRO A 12 -4.42 1.76 -8.92
N ASP A 13 -4.60 0.44 -8.78
CA ASP A 13 -5.84 -0.16 -8.24
C ASP A 13 -6.03 0.01 -6.72
N GLY A 14 -5.21 0.85 -6.09
CA GLY A 14 -5.31 1.17 -4.66
C GLY A 14 -4.56 0.19 -3.78
N PHE A 15 -3.47 -0.42 -4.25
CA PHE A 15 -2.63 -1.27 -3.38
C PHE A 15 -1.32 -0.59 -3.05
N ARG A 16 -0.79 -0.89 -1.87
CA ARG A 16 0.51 -0.43 -1.41
C ARG A 16 1.29 -1.59 -0.81
N ILE A 17 2.56 -1.68 -1.18
CA ILE A 17 3.57 -2.50 -0.54
C ILE A 17 4.54 -1.56 0.19
N ASP A 18 4.79 -1.84 1.46
CA ASP A 18 5.85 -1.21 2.23
C ASP A 18 6.48 -2.27 3.15
N LYS A 19 7.52 -2.94 2.68
CA LYS A 19 8.21 -3.99 3.45
C LYS A 19 8.98 -3.44 4.65
N THR A 20 9.16 -2.11 4.74
CA THR A 20 9.82 -1.43 5.86
C THR A 20 8.85 -1.04 6.98
N ALA A 21 7.55 -0.97 6.67
CA ALA A 21 6.48 -0.74 7.65
C ALA A 21 6.25 -1.96 8.58
N THR A 22 5.42 -1.74 9.60
CA THR A 22 4.97 -2.80 10.51
C THR A 22 4.24 -3.91 9.74
N PRO A 23 4.19 -5.16 10.26
CA PRO A 23 3.56 -6.27 9.55
C PRO A 23 2.12 -6.01 9.12
N MET A 24 1.35 -5.22 9.89
CA MET A 24 -0.04 -4.86 9.57
C MET A 24 -0.14 -3.86 8.42
N ASN A 25 0.91 -3.09 8.17
CA ASN A 25 0.93 -2.05 7.14
C ASN A 25 1.80 -2.39 5.92
N ARG A 26 2.36 -3.60 5.93
CA ARG A 26 3.21 -4.10 4.86
C ARG A 26 2.50 -4.23 3.52
N TYR A 27 1.29 -4.78 3.55
CA TYR A 27 0.45 -4.95 2.36
C TYR A 27 -0.91 -4.37 2.69
N THR A 28 -1.24 -3.27 2.04
CA THR A 28 -2.50 -2.57 2.32
C THR A 28 -3.24 -2.27 1.04
N ARG A 29 -4.57 -2.36 1.12
CA ARG A 29 -5.48 -1.82 0.12
C ARG A 29 -6.09 -0.54 0.65
N TRP A 30 -6.12 0.47 -0.20
CA TRP A 30 -6.62 1.80 0.05
C TRP A 30 -7.80 2.07 -0.85
N THR A 31 -8.70 2.92 -0.38
CA THR A 31 -9.77 3.48 -1.21
C THR A 31 -9.22 4.75 -1.83
N ILE A 32 -9.23 4.84 -3.16
CA ILE A 32 -8.91 6.07 -3.88
C ILE A 32 -10.20 6.88 -3.98
N LEU A 33 -10.21 8.07 -3.38
CA LEU A 33 -11.33 9.00 -3.39
C LEU A 33 -11.36 9.79 -4.71
N ASP A 34 -12.47 10.47 -5.01
CA ASP A 34 -12.67 11.21 -6.26
C ASP A 34 -11.68 12.37 -6.48
N ASP A 35 -11.05 12.86 -5.41
CA ASP A 35 -9.98 13.88 -5.43
C ASP A 35 -8.58 13.28 -5.64
N GLY A 36 -8.48 11.95 -5.80
CA GLY A 36 -7.23 11.22 -5.93
C GLY A 36 -6.54 10.92 -4.60
N CYS A 37 -7.13 11.31 -3.46
CA CYS A 37 -6.57 11.00 -2.15
C CYS A 37 -6.76 9.51 -1.81
N TRP A 38 -5.76 8.95 -1.14
CA TRP A 38 -5.79 7.57 -0.67
C TRP A 38 -6.27 7.57 0.78
N ALA A 39 -7.32 6.82 1.07
CA ALA A 39 -7.91 6.73 2.41
C ALA A 39 -8.22 5.29 2.83
N ARG A 40 -8.48 5.10 4.13
CA ARG A 40 -8.98 3.85 4.75
C ARG A 40 -8.10 2.63 4.42
N PRO A 41 -6.83 2.62 4.86
CA PRO A 41 -5.97 1.45 4.68
C PRO A 41 -6.61 0.20 5.31
N ARG A 42 -6.56 -0.91 4.58
CA ARG A 42 -6.93 -2.22 5.11
C ARG A 42 -5.79 -3.19 4.86
N PRO A 43 -5.35 -3.95 5.89
CA PRO A 43 -4.36 -5.00 5.70
C PRO A 43 -4.90 -6.05 4.73
N VAL A 44 -4.03 -6.52 3.83
CA VAL A 44 -4.35 -7.61 2.89
C VAL A 44 -3.24 -8.66 2.90
N CYS A 45 -3.56 -9.87 2.46
CA CYS A 45 -2.54 -10.90 2.24
C CYS A 45 -1.78 -10.61 0.94
N PHE A 46 -0.52 -11.03 0.87
CA PHE A 46 0.29 -10.90 -0.35
C PHE A 46 -0.38 -11.52 -1.59
N ARG A 47 -1.14 -12.62 -1.43
CA ARG A 47 -1.85 -13.28 -2.54
C ARG A 47 -3.01 -12.46 -3.14
N ALA A 48 -3.47 -11.42 -2.43
CA ALA A 48 -4.51 -10.53 -2.93
C ALA A 48 -3.95 -9.34 -3.73
N LEU A 49 -2.62 -9.25 -3.83
CA LEU A 49 -1.93 -8.20 -4.58
C LEU A 49 -1.94 -8.52 -6.08
N PRO A 50 -2.09 -7.51 -6.96
CA PRO A 50 -1.80 -7.65 -8.38
C PRO A 50 -0.38 -8.20 -8.60
N GLU A 51 -0.20 -9.08 -9.57
CA GLU A 51 1.12 -9.68 -9.83
C GLU A 51 2.09 -8.67 -10.44
N ASP A 52 1.61 -7.84 -11.37
CA ASP A 52 2.37 -6.82 -12.08
C ASP A 52 1.75 -5.40 -11.96
N GLY A 53 2.10 -4.46 -12.84
CA GLY A 53 1.56 -3.09 -12.81
C GLY A 53 2.08 -2.16 -11.72
N TRP A 54 3.05 -2.60 -10.90
CA TRP A 54 3.56 -1.82 -9.78
C TRP A 54 4.48 -0.66 -10.17
N VAL A 55 4.38 0.42 -9.42
CA VAL A 55 5.25 1.60 -9.45
C VAL A 55 6.10 1.61 -8.18
N ASP A 56 7.42 1.65 -8.36
CA ASP A 56 8.39 1.77 -7.26
C ASP A 56 8.31 3.16 -6.62
N ALA A 57 8.47 3.20 -5.30
CA ALA A 57 8.52 4.44 -4.53
C ALA A 57 9.66 4.36 -3.53
N THR A 58 10.31 5.50 -3.26
CA THR A 58 11.40 5.56 -2.28
C THR A 58 10.89 5.62 -0.85
N HIS A 59 9.76 6.30 -0.63
CA HIS A 59 9.06 6.38 0.65
C HIS A 59 7.63 6.88 0.41
N PHE A 60 6.77 6.69 1.41
CA PHE A 60 5.44 7.28 1.44
C PHE A 60 5.36 8.26 2.62
N ASP A 61 4.91 9.48 2.36
CA ASP A 61 4.63 10.49 3.40
C ASP A 61 3.25 10.22 4.03
N TRP A 62 3.08 9.04 4.62
CA TRP A 62 1.85 8.65 5.29
C TRP A 62 2.18 8.35 6.75
N SER A 63 1.36 8.87 7.65
CA SER A 63 1.50 8.61 9.08
C SER A 63 0.60 7.43 9.45
N GLU A 64 1.18 6.40 10.09
CA GLU A 64 0.44 5.46 10.94
C GLU A 64 -0.17 6.27 12.09
N ARG A 65 -1.21 7.05 11.82
CA ARG A 65 -2.07 7.53 12.90
C ARG A 65 -2.82 6.31 13.37
N GLU A 66 -2.35 5.73 14.47
CA GLU A 66 -3.19 4.89 15.31
C GLU A 66 -4.44 5.73 15.61
N GLU A 67 -5.58 5.34 15.05
CA GLU A 67 -6.87 5.84 15.53
C GLU A 67 -6.92 5.44 17.01
N VAL A 68 -6.58 6.40 17.89
CA VAL A 68 -6.82 6.30 19.31
C VAL A 68 -8.33 6.19 19.47
N MET A 69 -8.80 4.95 19.66
CA MET A 69 -10.14 4.66 20.16
C MET A 69 -10.26 5.09 21.62
#